data_AF-A0A4W5NSM0-F1
#
_entry.id   AF-A0A4W5NSM0-F1
#
_cell.length_a   1.000
_cell.length_b   1.000
_cell.length_c   1.000
_cell.angle_alpha   90.00
_cell.angle_beta   90.00
_cell.angle_gamma   90.00
#
_symmetry.space_group_name_H-M   'P 1'
#
loop_
_entity.id
_entity.type
_entity.pdbx_description
1 polymer ?
#
loop_
_entity_poly.entity_id
_entity_poly.type
_entity_poly.pdbx_seq_one_letter_code
_entity_poly.pdbx_strand_id
1 'polypeptide(L)'
;MSHGFSEVHHPSTLPSVTQPIYVLTTEWAWFWENEYGKWVQYASIKEMHRLSSITSEDLEKRYQEDQSAVVKFTAGQQSYELSLRDMAQKN
;
A
#
# COMPACT_ATOMS: atom_id res chain seq x y z
N MET A 1 -7.96 45.04 -54.99
CA MET A 1 -7.39 43.72 -54.66
C MET A 1 -6.73 43.88 -53.30
N SER A 2 -7.40 43.46 -52.23
CA SER A 2 -6.95 43.70 -50.85
C SER A 2 -6.93 42.35 -50.14
N HIS A 3 -5.72 41.89 -49.83
CA HIS A 3 -5.47 40.60 -49.18
C HIS A 3 -6.09 40.60 -47.77
N GLY A 4 -6.95 39.61 -47.50
CA GLY A 4 -7.53 39.38 -46.18
C GLY A 4 -6.44 38.91 -45.22
N PHE A 5 -6.23 39.66 -44.15
CA PHE A 5 -5.37 39.25 -43.04
C PHE A 5 -6.06 38.09 -42.33
N SER A 6 -5.45 36.90 -42.41
CA SER A 6 -5.89 35.75 -41.63
C SER A 6 -5.55 36.02 -40.16
N GLU A 7 -6.57 36.25 -39.34
CA GLU A 7 -6.45 36.31 -37.90
C GLU A 7 -6.11 34.91 -37.38
N VAL A 8 -4.86 34.74 -36.96
CA VAL A 8 -4.37 33.50 -36.35
C VAL A 8 -4.89 33.47 -34.92
N HIS A 9 -6.00 32.76 -34.71
CA HIS A 9 -6.43 32.41 -33.37
C HIS A 9 -5.39 31.47 -32.75
N HIS A 10 -4.75 31.91 -31.67
CA HIS A 10 -3.94 31.04 -30.84
C HIS A 10 -4.85 29.94 -30.28
N PRO A 11 -4.56 28.64 -30.51
CA PRO A 11 -5.26 27.60 -29.79
C PRO A 11 -4.78 27.70 -28.34
N SER A 12 -5.60 28.33 -27.49
CA SER A 12 -5.42 28.30 -26.04
C SER A 12 -5.43 26.83 -25.62
N THR A 13 -4.25 26.24 -25.51
CA THR A 13 -4.05 24.93 -24.91
C THR A 13 -4.68 25.00 -23.54
N LEU A 14 -5.80 24.29 -23.36
CA LEU A 14 -6.39 24.09 -22.05
C LEU A 14 -5.25 23.62 -21.12
N PRO A 15 -4.99 24.31 -20.01
CA PRO A 15 -4.00 23.84 -19.07
C PRO A 15 -4.45 22.45 -18.62
N SER A 16 -3.64 21.44 -18.96
CA SER A 16 -3.79 20.06 -18.45
C SER A 16 -3.31 20.04 -17.00
N VAL A 17 -3.97 20.82 -16.14
CA VAL A 17 -3.77 20.92 -14.70
C VAL A 17 -5.20 21.07 -14.19
N THR A 18 -5.85 20.07 -13.62
CA THR A 18 -5.49 19.42 -12.36
C THR A 18 -6.40 18.20 -12.27
N GLN A 19 -5.88 16.98 -12.35
CA GLN A 19 -6.64 15.86 -11.79
C GLN A 19 -6.69 16.12 -10.27
N PRO A 20 -7.88 16.26 -9.67
CA PRO A 20 -7.98 16.49 -8.24
C PRO A 20 -7.49 15.22 -7.58
N ILE A 21 -6.32 15.30 -6.96
CA ILE A 21 -5.84 14.37 -5.94
C ILE A 21 -6.10 12.92 -6.36
N TYR A 22 -5.21 12.34 -7.18
CA TYR A 22 -4.92 10.93 -7.00
C TYR A 22 -4.50 10.83 -5.52
N VAL A 23 -5.47 10.58 -4.65
CA VAL A 23 -5.22 10.01 -3.34
C VAL A 23 -4.43 8.78 -3.71
N LEU A 24 -3.12 8.85 -3.50
CA LEU A 24 -2.18 7.81 -3.85
C LEU A 24 -2.75 6.53 -3.23
N THR A 25 -3.47 5.73 -4.02
CA THR A 25 -3.94 4.40 -3.63
C THR A 25 -2.72 3.49 -3.68
N THR A 26 -1.74 3.83 -2.84
CA THR A 26 -0.63 2.96 -2.53
C THR A 26 -1.21 1.91 -1.61
N GLU A 27 -1.61 0.79 -2.22
CA GLU A 27 -1.99 -0.41 -1.49
C GLU A 27 -0.70 -1.03 -0.95
N TRP A 28 -0.57 -1.06 0.38
CA TRP A 28 0.58 -1.67 1.03
C TRP A 28 0.29 -3.14 1.29
N ALA A 29 1.10 -4.00 0.69
CA ALA A 29 1.08 -5.43 0.92
C ALA A 29 2.24 -5.80 1.84
N TRP A 30 1.92 -6.40 2.98
CA TRP A 30 2.90 -6.85 3.95
C TRP A 30 3.23 -8.32 3.70
N PHE A 31 4.51 -8.67 3.76
CA PHE A 31 5.00 -10.04 3.59
C PHE A 31 5.91 -10.44 4.75
N TRP A 32 5.93 -11.72 5.06
CA TRP A 32 6.88 -12.32 5.99
C TRP A 32 7.64 -13.46 5.31
N GLU A 33 8.90 -13.63 5.67
CA GLU A 33 9.70 -14.75 5.21
C GLU A 33 9.40 -15.99 6.05
N ASN A 34 9.04 -17.09 5.40
CA ASN A 34 8.82 -18.37 6.06
C ASN A 34 10.12 -19.17 6.22
N GLU A 35 10.03 -20.30 6.93
CA GLU A 35 11.17 -21.22 7.18
C GLU A 35 11.81 -21.79 5.90
N TYR A 36 11.14 -21.67 4.76
CA TYR A 36 11.62 -22.10 3.45
C TYR A 36 12.22 -20.94 2.62
N GLY A 37 12.40 -19.76 3.22
CA GLY A 37 12.89 -18.56 2.53
C GLY A 37 11.90 -18.00 1.50
N LYS A 38 10.61 -18.30 1.65
CA LYS A 38 9.56 -17.77 0.77
C LYS A 38 8.81 -16.65 1.46
N TRP A 39 8.58 -15.58 0.71
CA TRP A 39 7.74 -14.47 1.13
C TRP A 39 6.27 -14.87 1.05
N VAL A 40 5.61 -14.86 2.19
CA VAL A 40 4.18 -15.14 2.33
C VAL A 40 3.48 -13.85 2.71
N GLN A 41 2.41 -13.50 1.99
CA GLN A 41 1.67 -12.28 2.26
C GLN A 41 0.82 -12.42 3.53
N TYR A 42 0.86 -11.42 4.41
CA TYR A 42 -0.10 -11.29 5.50
C TYR A 42 -1.50 -11.07 4.90
N ALA A 43 -2.48 -11.89 5.31
CA ALA A 43 -3.83 -12.01 4.72
C ALA A 43 -3.99 -12.96 3.52
N SER A 44 -2.98 -13.73 3.09
CA SER A 44 -3.21 -14.72 2.03
C SER A 44 -4.04 -15.91 2.57
N ILE A 45 -5.36 -15.78 2.48
CA ILE A 45 -6.35 -16.81 2.84
C ILE A 45 -6.16 -18.08 1.98
N LYS A 46 -5.47 -17.97 0.85
CA LYS A 46 -5.27 -19.05 -0.13
C LYS A 46 -4.22 -20.08 0.29
N GLU A 47 -3.21 -19.70 1.07
CA GLU A 47 -2.10 -20.60 1.40
C GLU A 47 -2.21 -21.16 2.82
N MET A 48 -3.26 -21.99 3.03
CA MET A 48 -3.25 -23.07 4.02
C MET A 48 -3.59 -22.66 5.46
N HIS A 49 -4.87 -22.80 5.83
CA HIS A 49 -5.35 -23.22 7.18
C HIS A 49 -4.87 -22.47 8.44
N ARG A 50 -4.07 -21.42 8.32
CA ARG A 50 -3.63 -20.54 9.40
C ARG A 50 -4.21 -19.17 9.11
N LEU A 51 -5.45 -18.99 9.54
CA LEU A 51 -6.09 -17.69 9.56
C LEU A 51 -5.22 -16.78 10.44
N SER A 52 -4.33 -15.98 9.82
CA SER A 52 -3.73 -14.86 10.53
C SER A 52 -4.87 -13.93 10.89
N SER A 53 -5.06 -13.65 12.18
CA SER A 53 -6.11 -12.71 12.62
C SER A 53 -5.87 -11.29 12.12
N ILE A 54 -4.68 -11.04 11.56
CA ILE A 54 -4.26 -9.74 11.03
C ILE A 54 -4.12 -9.76 9.51
N THR A 55 -4.50 -8.64 8.89
CA THR A 55 -4.36 -8.39 7.45
C THR A 55 -3.25 -7.38 7.15
N SER A 56 -2.77 -7.35 5.90
CA SER A 56 -1.82 -6.33 5.44
C SER A 56 -2.34 -4.91 5.69
N GLU A 57 -3.66 -4.69 5.55
CA GLU A 57 -4.29 -3.39 5.80
C GLU A 57 -4.25 -2.98 7.28
N ASP A 58 -4.47 -3.91 8.23
CA ASP A 58 -4.38 -3.60 9.66
C ASP A 58 -2.94 -3.31 10.07
N LEU A 59 -1.97 -4.02 9.49
CA LEU A 59 -0.54 -3.75 9.69
C LEU A 59 -0.15 -2.36 9.16
N GLU A 60 -0.55 -2.02 7.95
CA GLU A 60 -0.26 -0.69 7.39
C GLU A 60 -0.90 0.41 8.22
N LYS A 61 -2.17 0.22 8.62
CA LYS A 61 -2.86 1.21 9.45
C LYS A 61 -2.12 1.43 10.77
N ARG A 62 -1.71 0.34 11.43
CA ARG A 62 -0.89 0.39 12.66
C ARG A 62 0.45 1.09 12.44
N TYR A 63 1.11 0.81 11.32
CA TYR A 63 2.37 1.45 10.95
C TYR A 63 2.22 2.94 10.72
N GLN A 64 1.13 3.35 10.10
CA GLN A 64 0.84 4.75 9.82
C GLN A 64 0.41 5.52 11.08
N GLU A 65 -0.25 4.86 12.03
CA GLU A 65 -0.55 5.41 13.36
C GLU A 65 0.70 5.52 14.23
N ASP A 66 1.48 4.43 14.32
CA ASP A 66 2.69 4.36 15.13
C ASP A 66 3.72 3.41 14.50
N GLN A 67 4.74 4.00 13.88
CA GLN A 67 5.84 3.28 13.23
C GLN A 67 6.69 2.45 14.21
N SER A 68 6.55 2.69 15.52
CA SER A 68 7.26 1.96 16.57
C SER A 68 6.41 0.93 17.31
N ALA A 69 5.15 0.78 16.91
CA ALA A 69 4.23 -0.13 17.58
C ALA A 69 4.63 -1.59 17.40
N VAL A 70 4.30 -2.38 18.41
CA VAL A 70 4.37 -3.84 18.37
C VAL A 70 2.98 -4.36 18.13
N VAL A 71 2.81 -5.09 17.04
CA VAL A 71 1.54 -5.66 16.63
C VAL A 71 1.49 -7.12 17.03
N LYS A 72 0.56 -7.47 17.92
CA LYS A 72 0.34 -8.85 18.35
C LYS A 72 -0.75 -9.47 17.50
N PHE A 73 -0.46 -10.59 16.85
CA PHE A 73 -1.42 -11.30 16.04
C PHE A 73 -1.32 -12.80 16.26
N THR A 74 -2.43 -13.50 16.10
CA THR A 74 -2.47 -14.96 16.17
C THR A 74 -2.49 -15.53 14.76
N ALA A 75 -1.63 -16.51 14.49
CA ALA A 75 -1.64 -17.25 13.24
C ALA A 75 -1.77 -18.75 13.53
N GLY A 76 -2.93 -19.31 13.25
CA GLY A 76 -3.27 -20.68 13.63
C GLY A 76 -3.42 -20.82 15.15
N GLN A 77 -2.49 -21.54 15.80
CA GLN A 77 -2.48 -21.75 17.26
C GLN A 77 -1.37 -20.99 18.00
N GLN A 78 -0.53 -20.24 17.27
CA GLN A 78 0.60 -19.50 17.84
C GLN A 78 0.31 -18.00 17.80
N SER A 79 0.66 -17.32 18.89
CA SER A 79 0.67 -15.87 18.98
C SER A 79 2.04 -15.35 18.59
N TYR A 80 2.08 -14.36 17.71
CA TYR A 80 3.28 -13.70 17.26
C TYR A 80 3.22 -12.21 17.56
N GLU A 81 4.38 -11.60 17.75
CA GLU A 81 4.55 -10.17 17.92
C GLU A 81 5.43 -9.62 16.80
N LEU A 82 4.86 -8.80 15.92
CA LEU A 82 5.58 -8.08 14.88
C LEU A 82 5.97 -6.71 15.40
N SER A 83 7.27 -6.48 15.57
CA SER A 83 7.80 -5.15 15.88
C SER A 83 7.93 -4.36 14.59
N LEU A 84 7.08 -3.36 14.38
CA LEU A 84 7.11 -2.53 13.18
C LEU A 84 8.38 -1.69 13.08
N ARG A 85 8.95 -1.32 14.23
CA ARG A 85 10.23 -0.61 14.33
C ARG A 85 11.40 -1.39 13.74
N ASP A 86 11.49 -2.66 14.15
CA ASP A 86 12.60 -3.55 13.80
C ASP A 86 12.28 -4.39 12.56
N MET A 87 11.06 -4.26 12.03
CA MET A 87 10.50 -5.08 10.94
C MET A 87 10.72 -6.58 11.20
N ALA A 88 10.62 -6.99 12.46
CA ALA A 88 11.00 -8.32 12.94
C ALA A 88 9.83 -8.98 13.69
N GLN A 89 9.54 -10.23 13.33
CA GLN A 89 8.56 -11.07 13.99
C GLN A 89 9.20 -11.86 15.14
N LYS A 90 8.54 -11.88 16.29
CA LYS A 90 8.89 -12.68 17.47
C LYS A 90 7.74 -13.66 17.77
N ASN A 91 8.09 -14.84 18.27
CA ASN A 91 7.17 -15.89 18.74
C ASN A 91 7.20 -15.94 20.27
#